data_AF-A0A957FI37-F1
#
_entry.id   AF-A0A957FI37-F1
#
_cell.length_a   1.000
_cell.length_b   1.000
_cell.length_c   1.000
_cell.angle_alpha   90.00
_cell.angle_beta   90.00
_cell.angle_gamma   90.00
#
_symmetry.space_group_name_H-M   'P 1'
#
loop_
_entity.id
_entity.type
_entity.pdbx_description
1 polymer ?
#
loop_
_entity_poly.entity_id
_entity_poly.type
_entity_poly.pdbx_seq_one_letter_code
_entity_poly.pdbx_strand_id
1 'polypeptide(L)'
;MSKFIIEGGHPLNGTITASGNKNAALKLLPACLLTKEPIVLHNIPDIQDVRNTIAILQDLGVVVENVGEGSWRIQANNIAKTDLDPELAARIRASFVLSGPMLARMG
;
A
#
# COMPACT_ATOMS: atom_id res chain seq x y z
N MET A 1 -18.43 -18.80 -0.69
CA MET A 1 -18.66 -17.46 -0.11
C MET A 1 -18.58 -17.57 1.39
N SER A 2 -17.69 -16.81 2.02
CA SER A 2 -17.69 -16.64 3.48
C SER A 2 -18.91 -15.82 3.92
N LYS A 3 -19.38 -16.04 5.14
CA LYS A 3 -20.47 -15.27 5.75
C LYS A 3 -20.06 -14.88 7.17
N PHE A 4 -20.45 -13.69 7.60
CA PHE A 4 -20.44 -13.33 9.01
C PHE A 4 -21.80 -13.72 9.60
N ILE A 5 -21.79 -14.48 10.70
CA ILE A 5 -22.98 -14.77 11.50
C ILE A 5 -22.84 -13.89 12.75
N ILE A 6 -23.78 -12.96 12.94
CA ILE A 6 -23.76 -12.00 14.06
C ILE A 6 -24.93 -12.34 14.98
N GLU A 7 -24.63 -12.58 16.26
CA GLU A 7 -25.62 -12.71 17.32
C GLU A 7 -25.77 -11.36 18.05
N GLY A 8 -26.98 -10.81 18.07
CA GLY A 8 -27.28 -9.54 18.71
C GLY A 8 -27.48 -9.66 20.23
N GLY A 9 -27.70 -8.52 20.90
CA GLY A 9 -28.01 -8.49 22.34
C GLY A 9 -26.81 -8.32 23.27
N HIS A 10 -25.59 -8.23 22.73
CA HIS A 10 -24.37 -8.02 23.50
C HIS A 10 -23.95 -6.54 23.48
N PRO A 11 -24.02 -5.81 24.60
CA PRO A 11 -23.48 -4.45 24.67
C PRO A 11 -21.95 -4.50 24.52
N LEU A 12 -21.40 -3.64 23.65
CA LEU A 12 -19.96 -3.50 23.49
C LEU A 12 -19.40 -2.60 24.60
N ASN A 13 -18.34 -3.06 25.27
CA ASN A 13 -17.61 -2.28 26.28
C ASN A 13 -16.10 -2.52 26.13
N GLY A 14 -15.32 -1.45 26.03
CA GLY A 14 -13.87 -1.52 25.89
C GLY A 14 -13.29 -0.35 25.11
N THR A 15 -12.05 -0.50 24.68
CA THR A 15 -11.32 0.50 23.88
C THR A 15 -10.68 -0.19 22.69
N ILE A 16 -10.63 0.51 21.56
CA ILE A 16 -9.93 0.07 20.36
C ILE A 16 -8.94 1.15 19.93
N THR A 17 -7.82 0.72 19.37
CA THR A 17 -6.89 1.63 18.68
C THR A 17 -7.25 1.66 17.21
N ALA A 18 -7.48 2.85 16.66
CA ALA A 18 -7.75 2.99 15.24
C ALA A 18 -6.48 2.70 14.43
N SER A 19 -6.60 1.85 13.41
CA SER A 19 -5.52 1.60 12.45
C SER A 19 -5.24 2.83 11.59
N GLY A 20 -4.08 2.83 10.94
CA GLY A 20 -3.70 3.81 9.95
C GLY A 20 -4.73 4.08 8.86
N ASN A 21 -4.67 5.29 8.29
CA ASN A 21 -5.60 5.72 7.25
C ASN A 21 -5.25 5.08 5.89
N LYS A 22 -6.08 4.14 5.42
CA LYS A 22 -5.96 3.53 4.09
C LYS A 22 -5.79 4.56 2.98
N ASN A 23 -6.62 5.60 2.99
CA ASN A 23 -6.62 6.58 1.91
C ASN A 23 -5.34 7.39 1.89
N ALA A 24 -4.67 7.60 3.02
CA ALA A 24 -3.34 8.21 3.06
C ALA A 24 -2.27 7.23 2.58
N ALA A 25 -2.28 5.99 3.09
CA ALA A 25 -1.34 4.94 2.70
C ALA A 25 -1.31 4.72 1.18
N LEU A 26 -2.48 4.69 0.53
CA LEU A 26 -2.61 4.51 -0.92
C LEU A 26 -2.08 5.68 -1.77
N LYS A 27 -1.73 6.83 -1.17
CA LYS A 27 -1.04 7.94 -1.88
C LYS A 27 0.43 8.01 -1.49
N LEU A 28 0.74 7.76 -0.21
CA LEU A 28 2.11 7.77 0.30
C LEU A 28 2.97 6.66 -0.31
N LEU A 29 2.42 5.46 -0.48
CA LEU A 29 3.13 4.34 -1.10
C LEU A 29 3.58 4.67 -2.55
N PRO A 30 2.69 5.09 -3.48
CA PRO A 30 3.11 5.57 -4.80
C PRO A 30 4.05 6.78 -4.75
N ALA A 31 3.84 7.73 -3.83
CA ALA A 31 4.68 8.91 -3.72
C ALA A 31 6.16 8.59 -3.40
N CYS A 32 6.45 7.42 -2.80
CA CYS A 32 7.82 6.97 -2.57
C CYS A 32 8.60 6.79 -3.88
N LEU A 33 7.93 6.64 -5.03
CA LEU A 33 8.58 6.58 -6.34
C LEU A 33 9.25 7.91 -6.73
N LEU A 34 8.91 9.03 -6.10
CA LEU A 34 9.43 10.36 -6.44
C LEU A 34 10.87 10.61 -5.94
N THR A 35 11.44 9.71 -5.15
CA THR A 35 12.83 9.80 -4.67
C THR A 35 13.57 8.48 -4.81
N LYS A 36 14.91 8.56 -4.80
CA LYS A 36 15.81 7.40 -4.74
C LYS A 36 16.20 7.04 -3.29
N GLU A 37 15.95 7.95 -2.36
CA GLU A 37 16.27 7.77 -0.94
C GLU A 37 15.29 6.80 -0.28
N PRO A 38 15.73 6.06 0.76
CA PRO A 38 14.84 5.20 1.51
C PRO A 38 13.85 6.03 2.34
N ILE A 39 12.58 5.67 2.28
CA ILE A 39 11.49 6.25 3.07
C ILE A 39 10.95 5.18 4.02
N VAL A 40 10.71 5.54 5.28
CA VAL A 40 9.99 4.69 6.23
C VAL A 40 8.61 5.29 6.47
N LEU A 41 7.57 4.51 6.15
CA LEU A 41 6.19 4.86 6.44
C LEU A 41 5.72 4.08 7.66
N HIS A 42 5.25 4.80 8.68
CA HIS A 42 4.72 4.22 9.91
C HIS A 42 3.19 4.21 9.91
N ASN A 43 2.61 3.36 10.76
CA ASN A 43 1.16 3.26 10.94
C ASN A 43 0.41 3.06 9.61
N ILE A 44 0.91 2.15 8.77
CA ILE A 44 0.27 1.70 7.55
C ILE A 44 -0.67 0.53 7.90
N PRO A 45 -1.97 0.60 7.54
CA PRO A 45 -2.91 -0.46 7.89
C PRO A 45 -2.63 -1.74 7.10
N ASP A 46 -2.65 -2.88 7.77
CA ASP A 46 -2.47 -4.19 7.13
C ASP A 46 -3.78 -4.70 6.52
N ILE A 47 -4.06 -4.27 5.29
CA ILE A 47 -5.28 -4.60 4.55
C ILE A 47 -4.97 -4.91 3.09
N GLN A 48 -5.91 -5.58 2.41
CA GLN A 48 -5.72 -6.07 1.04
C GLN A 48 -5.28 -4.99 0.05
N ASP A 49 -5.86 -3.80 0.12
CA ASP A 49 -5.53 -2.68 -0.77
C ASP A 49 -4.05 -2.25 -0.64
N VAL A 50 -3.54 -2.20 0.60
CA VAL A 50 -2.14 -1.86 0.89
C VAL A 50 -1.23 -2.96 0.37
N ARG A 51 -1.55 -4.23 0.64
CA ARG A 51 -0.78 -5.39 0.16
C ARG A 51 -0.71 -5.45 -1.37
N ASN A 52 -1.82 -5.16 -2.05
CA ASN A 52 -1.85 -5.08 -3.52
C ASN A 52 -0.95 -3.95 -4.03
N THR A 53 -0.95 -2.79 -3.37
CA THR A 53 -0.09 -1.66 -3.74
C THR A 53 1.39 -1.99 -3.54
N ILE A 54 1.74 -2.64 -2.43
CA ILE A 54 3.10 -3.13 -2.17
C ILE A 54 3.54 -4.14 -3.24
N ALA A 55 2.67 -5.07 -3.63
CA ALA A 55 2.97 -6.04 -4.68
C ALA A 55 3.25 -5.35 -6.03
N ILE A 56 2.49 -4.32 -6.39
CA ILE A 56 2.76 -3.51 -7.59
C ILE A 56 4.13 -2.83 -7.49
N LEU A 57 4.46 -2.21 -6.35
CA LEU A 57 5.76 -1.57 -6.16
C LEU A 57 6.92 -2.57 -6.29
N GLN A 58 6.80 -3.75 -5.69
CA GLN A 58 7.80 -4.82 -5.79
C GLN A 58 7.94 -5.31 -7.24
N ASP A 59 6.84 -5.46 -7.96
CA ASP A 59 6.83 -5.84 -9.38
C ASP A 59 7.52 -4.80 -10.28
N LEU A 60 7.43 -3.51 -9.93
CA LEU A 60 8.18 -2.42 -10.58
C LEU A 60 9.69 -2.43 -10.25
N GLY A 61 10.14 -3.33 -9.37
CA GLY A 61 11.53 -3.45 -8.91
C GLY A 61 11.87 -2.59 -7.69
N VAL A 62 10.87 -1.99 -7.03
CA VAL A 62 11.09 -1.21 -5.80
C VAL A 62 11.35 -2.15 -4.62
N VAL A 63 12.35 -1.82 -3.81
CA VAL A 63 12.61 -2.54 -2.56
C VAL A 63 11.58 -2.11 -1.53
N VAL A 64 10.77 -3.06 -1.05
CA VAL A 64 9.73 -2.84 -0.03
C VAL A 64 9.89 -3.88 1.07
N GLU A 65 10.19 -3.44 2.28
CA GLU A 65 10.46 -4.30 3.43
C GLU A 65 9.55 -3.95 4.60
N ASN A 66 8.97 -4.97 5.23
CA ASN A 66 8.23 -4.80 6.48
C ASN A 66 9.23 -4.68 7.62
N VAL A 67 9.19 -3.57 8.36
CA VAL A 67 10.08 -3.33 9.51
C VAL A 67 9.35 -3.47 10.85
N GLY A 68 8.16 -4.06 10.86
CA GLY A 68 7.34 -4.33 12.05
C GLY A 68 6.34 -3.22 12.37
N GLU A 69 5.36 -3.53 13.22
CA GLU A 69 4.42 -2.55 13.81
C GLU A 69 3.68 -1.66 12.80
N GLY A 70 3.28 -2.24 11.66
CA GLY A 70 2.63 -1.49 10.58
C GLY A 70 3.56 -0.48 9.89
N SER A 71 4.88 -0.68 9.99
CA SER A 71 5.89 0.16 9.36
C SER A 71 6.53 -0.55 8.18
N TRP A 72 6.80 0.21 7.12
CA TRP A 72 7.40 -0.29 5.89
C TRP A 72 8.54 0.62 5.45
N ARG A 73 9.68 0.03 5.09
CA ARG A 73 10.79 0.71 4.41
C ARG A 73 10.64 0.52 2.92
N ILE A 74 10.61 1.63 2.17
CA ILE A 74 10.46 1.66 0.72
C ILE A 74 11.65 2.41 0.14
N GLN A 75 12.35 1.78 -0.80
CA GLN A 75 13.44 2.43 -1.53
C GLN A 75 13.32 2.14 -3.02
N ALA A 76 13.07 3.20 -3.79
CA ALA A 76 12.89 3.13 -5.22
C ALA A 76 14.14 3.68 -5.94
N ASN A 77 15.34 3.27 -5.54
CA ASN A 77 16.58 3.73 -6.19
C ASN A 77 16.69 3.27 -7.66
N ASN A 78 16.13 2.11 -7.97
CA ASN A 78 16.07 1.51 -9.30
C ASN A 78 14.63 1.07 -9.60
N ILE A 79 14.07 1.52 -10.73
CA ILE A 79 12.80 1.00 -11.27
C ILE A 79 13.16 0.14 -12.47
N ALA A 80 12.74 -1.12 -12.43
CA ALA A 80 13.11 -2.12 -13.44
C ALA A 80 12.26 -2.02 -14.72
N LYS A 81 11.02 -1.52 -14.61
CA LYS A 81 10.08 -1.40 -15.73
C LYS A 81 9.08 -0.27 -15.51
N THR A 82 8.52 0.23 -16.60
CA THR A 82 7.51 1.30 -16.58
C THR A 82 6.08 0.78 -16.72
N ASP A 83 5.91 -0.40 -17.31
CA ASP A 83 4.61 -1.05 -17.47
C ASP A 83 4.17 -1.72 -16.16
N LEU A 84 2.98 -1.35 -15.69
CA LEU A 84 2.33 -2.03 -14.56
C LEU A 84 1.74 -3.35 -15.05
N ASP A 85 1.92 -4.42 -14.29
CA ASP A 85 1.21 -5.68 -14.52
C ASP A 85 -0.31 -5.45 -14.50
N PRO A 86 -1.03 -5.74 -15.60
CA PRO A 86 -2.47 -5.49 -15.69
C PRO A 86 -3.30 -6.28 -14.67
N GLU A 87 -2.89 -7.50 -14.33
CA GLU A 87 -3.57 -8.32 -13.33
C GLU A 87 -3.41 -7.72 -11.94
N LEU A 88 -2.20 -7.26 -11.59
CA LEU A 88 -1.96 -6.58 -10.32
C LEU A 88 -2.70 -5.25 -10.25
N ALA A 89 -2.65 -4.45 -11.32
CA ALA A 89 -3.32 -3.17 -11.40
C ALA A 89 -4.86 -3.30 -11.30
N ALA A 90 -5.44 -4.36 -11.85
CA ALA A 90 -6.88 -4.63 -11.78
C ALA A 90 -7.37 -5.01 -10.37
N ARG A 91 -6.49 -5.50 -9.48
CA ARG A 91 -6.84 -5.87 -8.10
C ARG A 91 -7.19 -4.68 -7.22
N ILE A 92 -6.80 -3.47 -7.60
CA ILE A 92 -7.10 -2.25 -6.86
C ILE A 92 -7.30 -1.06 -7.79
N ARG A 93 -8.48 -0.43 -7.73
CA ARG A 93 -8.79 0.77 -8.54
C ARG A 93 -7.81 1.92 -8.32
N ALA A 94 -7.24 2.03 -7.12
CA ALA A 94 -6.26 3.04 -6.77
C ALA A 94 -4.88 2.85 -7.44
N SER A 95 -4.65 1.76 -8.18
CA SER A 95 -3.43 1.55 -8.98
C SER A 95 -3.17 2.70 -9.96
N PHE A 96 -4.22 3.38 -10.44
CA PHE A 96 -4.10 4.57 -11.27
C PHE A 96 -3.27 5.69 -10.62
N VAL A 97 -3.21 5.79 -9.29
CA VAL A 97 -2.44 6.81 -8.57
C VAL A 97 -0.92 6.68 -8.84
N LEU A 98 -0.43 5.49 -9.21
CA LEU A 98 0.97 5.30 -9.59
C LEU A 98 1.34 6.07 -10.87
N SER A 99 0.38 6.39 -11.73
CA SER A 99 0.65 7.09 -13.01
C SER A 99 1.41 8.41 -12.82
N GLY A 100 1.03 9.22 -11.84
CA GLY A 100 1.67 10.52 -11.58
C GLY A 100 3.16 10.38 -11.19
N PRO A 101 3.48 9.66 -10.11
CA PRO A 101 4.87 9.43 -9.71
C PRO A 101 5.71 8.68 -10.76
N MET A 102 5.11 7.73 -11.48
CA MET A 102 5.80 7.01 -12.56
C MET A 102 6.16 7.94 -13.72
N LEU A 103 5.20 8.74 -14.21
CA LEU A 103 5.42 9.72 -15.28
C LEU A 103 6.51 10.72 -14.87
N ALA A 104 6.39 11.29 -13.66
CA ALA A 104 7.36 12.26 -13.15
C ALA A 104 8.79 11.72 -13.07
N ARG A 105 8.96 10.41 -12.90
CA ARG A 105 10.26 9.79 -12.66
C ARG A 105 10.84 9.03 -13.85
N MET A 106 10.00 8.56 -14.77
CA MET A 106 10.42 7.70 -15.88
C MET A 106 10.19 8.29 -17.27
N GLY A 107 9.49 9.43 -17.40
CA GLY A 107 9.22 10.10 -18.68
C GLY A 107 7.89 9.66 -19.28
#